data_AF-A0A419GS54-F1
#
_entry.id   AF-A0A419GS54-F1
#
_cell.length_a   1.000
_cell.length_b   1.000
_cell.length_c   1.000
_cell.angle_alpha   90.00
_cell.angle_beta   90.00
_cell.angle_gamma   90.00
#
_symmetry.space_group_name_H-M   'P 1'
#
loop_
_entity.id
_entity.type
_entity.pdbx_description
1 polymer ?
#
loop_
_entity_poly.entity_id
_entity_poly.type
_entity_poly.pdbx_seq_one_letter_code
_entity_poly.pdbx_strand_id
1 'polypeptide(L)'
;MNTVDAIRQNSGGRARLLAALTVMLLAALAAAPAGCGGDGGDTGTQPARTAATAATDRDDGPSPAEVDAYVEQVRELVHVSDQLNGDYRFLVERYNSGESPDEDVITQAESNAIAYRDMKAQLEGMRVPEGMEDAHGLIVSGFGKWREMYELDARGVRDKDSALLDRARKLDSEAVADVNDGISEINRLKN
;
A
#
# COMPACT_ATOMS: atom_id res chain seq x y z
N MET A 1 -28.54 8.02 51.60
CA MET A 1 -27.48 8.62 50.74
C MET A 1 -26.55 7.49 50.33
N ASN A 2 -26.64 7.06 49.07
CA ASN A 2 -25.82 5.98 48.51
C ASN A 2 -25.12 6.49 47.24
N THR A 3 -23.85 6.10 47.11
CA THR A 3 -22.80 6.61 46.22
C THR A 3 -22.93 6.17 44.75
N VAL A 4 -24.16 6.00 44.25
CA VAL A 4 -24.43 5.43 42.91
C VAL A 4 -24.77 6.50 41.85
N ASP A 5 -25.00 7.76 42.23
CA ASP A 5 -25.46 8.81 41.30
C ASP A 5 -24.38 9.81 40.82
N ALA A 6 -23.10 9.65 41.20
CA ALA A 6 -22.06 10.66 40.90
C ALA A 6 -21.20 10.41 39.65
N ILE A 7 -21.36 9.29 38.94
CA ILE A 7 -20.62 9.00 37.68
C ILE A 7 -21.61 8.81 36.52
N ARG A 8 -22.63 9.69 36.47
CA ARG A 8 -23.58 9.78 35.35
C ARG A 8 -23.59 11.16 34.69
N GLN A 9 -22.66 12.04 35.06
CA GLN A 9 -22.64 13.44 34.61
C GLN A 9 -21.22 13.98 34.37
N ASN A 10 -20.38 13.30 33.58
CA ASN A 10 -19.30 14.01 32.88
C ASN A 10 -18.65 13.19 31.75
N SER A 11 -19.24 13.22 30.55
CA SER A 11 -18.54 13.10 29.25
C SER A 11 -19.55 12.99 28.11
N GLY A 12 -20.53 13.89 28.08
CA GLY A 12 -21.16 14.26 26.83
C GLY A 12 -20.16 15.09 26.03
N GLY A 13 -19.82 14.64 24.83
CA GLY A 13 -19.09 15.44 23.84
C GLY A 13 -17.85 14.78 23.27
N ARG A 14 -18.04 13.85 22.34
CA ARG A 14 -17.19 13.63 21.14
C ARG A 14 -17.77 12.47 20.32
N ALA A 15 -18.96 12.72 19.76
CA ALA A 15 -19.42 11.96 18.62
C ALA A 15 -18.63 12.41 17.38
N ARG A 16 -17.99 11.43 16.72
CA ARG A 16 -17.79 11.29 15.26
C ARG A 16 -17.22 12.48 14.47
N LEU A 17 -16.02 12.29 13.94
CA LEU A 17 -15.61 12.72 12.59
C LEU A 17 -14.42 11.81 12.17
N LEU A 18 -14.66 10.70 11.47
CA LEU A 18 -14.38 10.53 10.04
C LEU A 18 -12.96 10.96 9.63
N ALA A 19 -12.01 10.03 9.65
CA ALA A 19 -10.79 10.11 8.84
C ALA A 19 -11.02 9.34 7.53
N ALA A 20 -11.70 10.00 6.59
CA ALA A 20 -11.72 9.56 5.20
C ALA A 20 -10.37 9.95 4.58
N LEU A 21 -9.45 9.00 4.49
CA LEU A 21 -8.20 9.15 3.75
C LEU A 21 -8.44 8.67 2.32
N THR A 22 -9.13 9.49 1.54
CA THR A 22 -9.31 9.29 0.10
C THR A 22 -8.05 9.80 -0.59
N VAL A 23 -7.11 8.90 -0.89
CA VAL A 23 -6.00 9.22 -1.81
C VAL A 23 -6.57 9.27 -3.23
N MET A 24 -6.93 10.47 -3.69
CA MET A 24 -7.13 10.73 -5.12
C MET A 24 -5.76 10.83 -5.79
N LEU A 25 -5.33 9.78 -6.49
CA LEU A 25 -4.32 9.89 -7.53
C LEU A 25 -4.90 9.31 -8.83
N LEU A 26 -5.75 10.11 -9.50
CA LEU A 26 -6.17 9.83 -10.88
C LEU A 26 -5.44 10.76 -11.85
N ALA A 27 -4.51 10.14 -12.58
CA ALA A 27 -4.32 10.23 -14.02
C ALA A 27 -4.58 11.58 -14.72
N ALA A 28 -3.49 12.22 -15.14
CA ALA A 28 -3.50 13.12 -16.30
C ALA A 28 -2.44 12.65 -17.31
N LEU A 29 -2.70 11.51 -17.94
CA LEU A 29 -2.02 11.13 -19.18
C LEU A 29 -3.02 10.45 -20.14
N ALA A 30 -3.90 11.25 -20.73
CA ALA A 30 -4.63 10.86 -21.92
C ALA A 30 -5.22 12.12 -22.59
N ALA A 31 -4.56 12.61 -23.64
CA ALA A 31 -5.22 13.40 -24.67
C ALA A 31 -4.49 13.21 -26.01
N ALA A 32 -4.91 12.19 -26.74
CA ALA A 32 -4.95 12.19 -28.20
C ALA A 32 -6.13 11.28 -28.61
N PRO A 33 -6.79 11.42 -29.79
CA PRO A 33 -6.67 12.42 -30.86
C PRO A 33 -8.05 12.99 -31.32
N ALA A 34 -8.05 13.65 -32.50
CA ALA A 34 -9.19 14.15 -33.32
C ALA A 34 -9.63 15.60 -33.06
N GLY A 35 -9.87 16.47 -34.05
CA GLY A 35 -9.81 16.36 -35.50
C GLY A 35 -10.29 17.66 -36.18
N CYS A 36 -9.86 17.86 -37.42
CA CYS A 36 -10.52 18.51 -38.56
C CYS A 36 -11.10 19.96 -38.45
N GLY A 37 -10.62 20.80 -39.36
CA GLY A 37 -11.15 22.11 -39.77
C GLY A 37 -9.97 23.08 -39.93
N GLY A 38 -9.57 23.59 -41.09
CA GLY A 38 -10.22 23.74 -42.38
C GLY A 38 -9.84 25.13 -42.90
N ASP A 39 -8.96 25.14 -43.92
CA ASP A 39 -8.62 26.21 -44.87
C ASP A 39 -8.00 27.55 -44.43
N GLY A 40 -6.89 27.86 -45.11
CA GLY A 40 -6.60 29.23 -45.59
C GLY A 40 -5.15 29.66 -45.43
N GLY A 41 -4.32 29.48 -46.47
CA GLY A 41 -3.09 30.29 -46.62
C GLY A 41 -1.89 29.57 -47.21
N ASP A 42 -1.81 29.59 -48.54
CA ASP A 42 -0.66 29.24 -49.37
C ASP A 42 0.62 30.00 -48.96
N THR A 43 1.75 29.31 -48.77
CA THR A 43 3.11 29.74 -49.17
C THR A 43 4.18 28.69 -48.82
N GLY A 44 4.66 27.99 -49.85
CA GLY A 44 6.11 27.85 -50.07
C GLY A 44 6.93 26.82 -49.26
N THR A 45 7.51 25.90 -50.05
CA THR A 45 8.91 25.39 -49.98
C THR A 45 9.27 24.11 -49.20
N GLN A 46 9.69 23.13 -50.02
CA GLN A 46 10.64 22.01 -49.85
C GLN A 46 10.25 20.67 -49.18
N PRO A 47 10.59 19.53 -49.83
CA PRO A 47 10.47 18.21 -49.22
C PRO A 47 11.70 17.95 -48.34
N ALA A 48 11.57 18.19 -47.03
CA ALA A 48 12.57 17.75 -46.08
C ALA A 48 12.37 16.25 -45.80
N ARG A 49 13.43 15.48 -46.06
CA ARG A 49 13.56 14.05 -45.76
C ARG A 49 13.03 13.75 -44.35
N THR A 50 12.11 12.80 -44.26
CA THR A 50 11.75 12.12 -43.02
C THR A 50 13.00 11.48 -42.44
N ALA A 51 13.66 12.17 -41.51
CA ALA A 51 14.54 11.52 -40.56
C ALA A 51 13.64 10.68 -39.66
N ALA A 52 13.56 9.39 -39.96
CA ALA A 52 13.06 8.41 -39.01
C ALA A 52 13.92 8.57 -37.75
N THR A 53 13.35 9.16 -36.69
CA THR A 53 13.89 9.00 -35.34
C THR A 53 13.70 7.54 -35.00
N ALA A 54 14.71 6.73 -35.31
CA ALA A 54 14.91 5.48 -34.59
C ALA A 54 15.09 5.88 -33.13
N ALA A 55 14.01 5.80 -32.36
CA ALA A 55 14.14 5.57 -30.94
C ALA A 55 14.85 4.23 -30.84
N THR A 56 16.17 4.27 -30.74
CA THR A 56 16.94 3.13 -30.26
C THR A 56 16.41 2.90 -28.87
N ASP A 57 15.61 1.84 -28.71
CA ASP A 57 15.40 1.18 -27.43
C ASP A 57 16.79 0.78 -26.94
N ARG A 58 17.42 1.70 -26.22
CA ARG A 58 18.65 1.45 -25.49
C ARG A 58 18.20 0.59 -24.33
N ASP A 59 18.38 -0.71 -24.52
CA ASP A 59 18.43 -1.74 -23.48
C ASP A 59 19.68 -1.52 -22.61
N ASP A 60 19.81 -0.29 -22.10
CA ASP A 60 20.77 0.05 -21.07
C ASP A 60 20.04 -0.27 -19.76
N GLY A 61 20.55 -1.22 -18.98
CA GLY A 61 19.98 -1.63 -17.70
C GLY A 61 19.70 -0.44 -16.77
N PRO A 62 18.95 -0.65 -15.67
CA PRO A 62 18.50 0.44 -14.81
C PRO A 62 19.67 1.30 -14.35
N SER A 63 19.57 2.60 -14.59
CA SER A 63 20.51 3.60 -14.13
C SER A 63 20.56 3.62 -12.59
N PRO A 64 21.67 4.06 -11.98
CA PRO A 64 21.75 4.20 -10.52
C PRO A 64 20.61 5.04 -9.91
N ALA A 65 20.15 6.06 -10.63
CA ALA A 65 19.01 6.87 -10.21
C ALA A 65 17.68 6.10 -10.20
N GLU A 66 17.49 5.15 -11.13
CA GLU A 66 16.31 4.26 -11.14
C GLU A 66 16.35 3.28 -9.96
N VAL A 67 17.53 2.77 -9.59
CA VAL A 67 17.71 1.93 -8.40
C VAL A 67 17.38 2.72 -7.12
N ASP A 68 17.91 3.94 -6.97
CA ASP A 68 17.62 4.77 -5.81
C ASP A 68 16.13 5.12 -5.69
N ALA A 69 15.48 5.45 -6.82
CA ALA A 69 14.04 5.71 -6.84
C ALA A 69 13.20 4.48 -6.49
N TYR A 70 13.60 3.28 -6.94
CA TYR A 70 12.98 2.01 -6.55
C TYR A 70 13.10 1.78 -5.03
N VAL A 71 14.30 1.90 -4.48
CA VAL A 71 14.57 1.67 -3.06
C VAL A 71 13.79 2.65 -2.18
N GLU A 72 13.69 3.92 -2.58
CA GLU A 72 12.94 4.92 -1.83
C GLU A 72 11.43 4.62 -1.80
N GLN A 73 10.85 4.24 -2.95
CA GLN A 73 9.44 3.83 -3.00
C GLN A 73 9.15 2.59 -2.14
N VAL A 74 10.04 1.59 -2.17
CA VAL A 74 9.93 0.42 -1.28
C VAL A 74 9.97 0.84 0.19
N ARG A 75 10.88 1.75 0.57
CA ARG A 75 11.00 2.25 1.94
C ARG A 75 9.74 2.99 2.38
N GLU A 76 9.15 3.81 1.52
CA GLU A 76 7.91 4.50 1.81
C GLU A 76 6.77 3.51 2.10
N LEU A 77 6.61 2.49 1.26
CA LEU A 77 5.58 1.47 1.45
C LEU A 77 5.80 0.64 2.73
N VAL A 78 7.05 0.27 3.04
CA VAL A 78 7.38 -0.41 4.30
C VAL A 78 7.09 0.48 5.50
N HIS A 79 7.39 1.78 5.41
CA HIS A 79 7.08 2.73 6.48
C HIS A 79 5.57 2.83 6.75
N VAL A 80 4.74 2.88 5.69
CA VAL A 80 3.28 2.87 5.83
C VAL A 80 2.81 1.55 6.46
N SER A 81 3.36 0.42 6.01
CA SER A 81 3.10 -0.91 6.59
C SER A 81 3.38 -0.95 8.10
N ASP A 82 4.52 -0.42 8.53
CA ASP A 82 4.90 -0.35 9.95
C ASP A 82 3.90 0.45 10.80
N GLN A 83 3.41 1.57 10.26
CA GLN A 83 2.38 2.37 10.91
C GLN A 83 1.06 1.58 11.05
N LEU A 84 0.56 1.00 9.95
CA LEU A 84 -0.68 0.22 9.95
C LEU A 84 -0.62 -0.96 10.94
N ASN A 85 0.50 -1.69 10.95
CA ASN A 85 0.71 -2.83 11.84
C ASN A 85 0.87 -2.39 13.29
N GLY A 86 1.55 -1.26 13.54
CA GLY A 86 1.70 -0.68 14.88
C GLY A 86 0.37 -0.24 15.48
N ASP A 87 -0.42 0.52 14.71
CA ASP A 87 -1.73 1.02 15.12
C ASP A 87 -2.70 -0.15 15.39
N TYR A 88 -2.68 -1.17 14.52
CA TYR A 88 -3.53 -2.34 14.71
C TYR A 88 -3.11 -3.18 15.93
N ARG A 89 -1.81 -3.36 16.17
CA ARG A 89 -1.32 -4.06 17.37
C ARG A 89 -1.80 -3.38 18.65
N PHE A 90 -1.70 -2.04 18.70
CA PHE A 90 -2.22 -1.27 19.83
C PHE A 90 -3.74 -1.44 20.01
N LEU A 91 -4.49 -1.47 18.91
CA LEU A 91 -5.94 -1.73 18.95
C LEU A 91 -6.24 -3.14 19.49
N VAL A 92 -5.52 -4.16 19.03
CA VAL A 92 -5.68 -5.55 19.49
C VAL A 92 -5.33 -5.70 20.97
N GLU A 93 -4.32 -4.99 21.49
CA GLU A 93 -3.99 -4.97 22.91
C GLU A 93 -5.14 -4.40 23.76
N ARG A 94 -5.75 -3.29 23.30
CA ARG A 94 -6.92 -2.69 23.96
C ARG A 94 -8.15 -3.59 23.88
N TYR A 95 -8.36 -4.24 22.74
CA TYR A 95 -9.41 -5.25 22.56
C TYR A 95 -9.25 -6.42 23.54
N ASN A 96 -8.05 -7.00 23.63
CA ASN A 96 -7.75 -8.10 24.55
C ASN A 96 -7.90 -7.71 26.04
N SER A 97 -7.80 -6.42 26.35
CA SER A 97 -8.02 -5.86 27.69
C SER A 97 -9.50 -5.48 27.96
N GLY A 98 -10.39 -5.64 26.97
CA GLY A 98 -11.81 -5.30 27.07
C GLY A 98 -12.12 -3.80 26.91
N GLU A 99 -11.15 -3.00 26.46
CA GLU A 99 -11.28 -1.55 26.29
C GLU A 99 -11.80 -1.13 24.91
N SER A 100 -11.74 -2.05 23.93
CA SER A 100 -12.22 -1.83 22.57
C SER A 100 -13.26 -2.88 22.18
N PRO A 101 -14.35 -2.50 21.49
CA PRO A 101 -15.35 -3.43 20.99
C PRO A 101 -14.83 -4.22 19.76
N ASP A 102 -15.46 -5.36 19.49
CA ASP A 102 -15.21 -6.17 18.29
C ASP A 102 -15.24 -5.34 16.99
N GLU A 103 -16.21 -4.43 16.89
CA GLU A 103 -16.48 -3.66 15.67
C GLU A 103 -15.31 -2.75 15.27
N ASP A 104 -14.57 -2.22 16.25
CA ASP A 104 -13.40 -1.39 15.98
C ASP A 104 -12.28 -2.25 15.37
N VAL A 105 -12.04 -3.45 15.92
CA VAL A 105 -11.02 -4.39 15.41
C VAL A 105 -11.38 -4.85 14.00
N ILE A 106 -12.64 -5.26 13.79
CA ILE A 106 -13.13 -5.71 12.48
C ILE A 106 -12.97 -4.60 11.44
N THR A 107 -13.42 -3.38 11.76
CA THR A 107 -13.36 -2.25 10.82
C THR A 107 -11.92 -1.89 10.47
N GLN A 108 -11.03 -1.86 11.46
CA GLN A 108 -9.62 -1.54 11.23
C GLN A 108 -8.93 -2.64 10.41
N ALA A 109 -9.20 -3.92 10.72
CA ALA A 109 -8.65 -5.04 9.97
C ALA A 109 -9.10 -5.01 8.50
N GLU A 110 -10.38 -4.78 8.23
CA GLU A 110 -10.89 -4.66 6.85
C GLU A 110 -10.29 -3.46 6.11
N SER A 111 -10.14 -2.32 6.78
CA SER A 111 -9.46 -1.15 6.21
C SER A 111 -7.99 -1.45 5.89
N ASN A 112 -7.28 -2.12 6.79
CA ASN A 112 -5.89 -2.50 6.58
C ASN A 112 -5.75 -3.53 5.44
N ALA A 113 -6.67 -4.51 5.33
CA ALA A 113 -6.67 -5.44 4.20
C ALA A 113 -6.82 -4.71 2.85
N ILE A 114 -7.65 -3.68 2.77
CA ILE A 114 -7.77 -2.83 1.57
C ILE A 114 -6.46 -2.08 1.31
N ALA A 115 -5.86 -1.47 2.34
CA ALA A 115 -4.58 -0.78 2.20
C ALA A 115 -3.47 -1.71 1.70
N TYR A 116 -3.35 -2.92 2.25
CA TYR A 116 -2.36 -3.90 1.81
C TYR A 116 -2.61 -4.45 0.42
N ARG A 117 -3.88 -4.56 -0.01
CA ARG A 117 -4.21 -4.85 -1.42
C ARG A 117 -3.63 -3.77 -2.33
N ASP A 118 -3.84 -2.51 -1.98
CA ASP A 118 -3.45 -1.37 -2.83
C ASP A 118 -1.93 -1.17 -2.82
N MET A 119 -1.27 -1.29 -1.67
CA MET A 119 0.20 -1.26 -1.57
C MET A 119 0.86 -2.42 -2.31
N LYS A 120 0.28 -3.63 -2.21
CA LYS A 120 0.77 -4.79 -2.99
C LYS A 120 0.65 -4.53 -4.50
N ALA A 121 -0.48 -4.00 -4.96
CA ALA A 121 -0.66 -3.65 -6.37
C ALA A 121 0.33 -2.58 -6.83
N GLN A 122 0.68 -1.61 -5.95
CA GLN A 122 1.74 -0.65 -6.22
C GLN A 122 3.10 -1.34 -6.39
N LEU A 123 3.49 -2.21 -5.46
CA LEU A 123 4.73 -2.99 -5.55
C LEU A 123 4.79 -3.79 -6.87
N GLU A 124 3.73 -4.54 -7.18
CA GLU A 124 3.65 -5.35 -8.42
C GLU A 124 3.72 -4.52 -9.70
N GLY A 125 3.36 -3.23 -9.64
CA GLY A 125 3.45 -2.29 -10.75
C GLY A 125 4.81 -1.59 -10.88
N MET A 126 5.73 -1.78 -9.92
CA MET A 126 7.03 -1.12 -9.95
C MET A 126 7.93 -1.70 -11.03
N ARG A 127 8.74 -0.84 -11.65
CA ARG A 127 9.89 -1.30 -12.44
C ARG A 127 10.99 -1.76 -11.48
N VAL A 128 11.19 -3.07 -11.42
CA VAL A 128 12.20 -3.70 -10.55
C VAL A 128 13.57 -3.62 -11.24
N PRO A 129 14.63 -3.14 -10.54
CA PRO A 129 15.98 -3.20 -11.06
C PRO A 129 16.48 -4.64 -11.24
N GLU A 130 17.30 -4.85 -12.26
CA GLU A 130 17.96 -6.15 -12.51
C GLU A 130 18.76 -6.60 -11.28
N GLY A 131 18.55 -7.85 -10.87
CA GLY A 131 19.17 -8.46 -9.70
C GLY A 131 18.44 -8.23 -8.38
N MET A 132 17.34 -7.46 -8.37
CA MET A 132 16.51 -7.22 -7.18
C MET A 132 15.16 -7.97 -7.21
N GLU A 133 14.93 -8.83 -8.21
CA GLU A 133 13.65 -9.50 -8.44
C GLU A 133 13.24 -10.42 -7.30
N ASP A 134 14.17 -11.22 -6.77
CA ASP A 134 13.89 -12.12 -5.65
C ASP A 134 13.56 -11.33 -4.38
N ALA A 135 14.32 -10.27 -4.10
CA ALA A 135 14.08 -9.39 -2.95
C ALA A 135 12.73 -8.67 -3.07
N HIS A 136 12.40 -8.18 -4.26
CA HIS A 136 11.09 -7.60 -4.57
C HIS A 136 9.96 -8.61 -4.36
N GLY A 137 10.14 -9.84 -4.85
CA GLY A 137 9.17 -10.93 -4.71
C GLY A 137 8.87 -11.27 -3.25
N LEU A 138 9.88 -11.24 -2.38
CA LEU A 138 9.69 -11.41 -0.94
C LEU A 138 8.82 -10.30 -0.35
N ILE A 139 9.08 -9.04 -0.69
CA ILE A 139 8.29 -7.91 -0.16
C ILE A 139 6.84 -7.99 -0.64
N VAL A 140 6.60 -8.27 -1.93
CA VAL A 140 5.26 -8.48 -2.50
C VAL A 140 4.54 -9.62 -1.79
N SER A 141 5.25 -10.72 -1.52
CA SER A 141 4.73 -11.88 -0.78
C SER A 141 4.33 -11.50 0.64
N GLY A 142 5.19 -10.78 1.38
CA GLY A 142 4.91 -10.34 2.73
C GLY A 142 3.69 -9.42 2.83
N PHE A 143 3.56 -8.46 1.90
CA PHE A 143 2.38 -7.60 1.82
C PHE A 143 1.10 -8.39 1.49
N GLY A 144 1.22 -9.43 0.66
CA GLY A 144 0.12 -10.37 0.39
C GLY A 144 -0.31 -11.16 1.63
N LYS A 145 0.66 -11.63 2.43
CA LYS A 145 0.39 -12.34 3.68
C LYS A 145 -0.26 -11.45 4.74
N TRP A 146 0.20 -10.20 4.89
CA TRP A 146 -0.47 -9.26 5.79
C TRP A 146 -1.90 -8.95 5.34
N ARG A 147 -2.16 -8.82 4.03
CA ARG A 147 -3.54 -8.70 3.53
C ARG A 147 -4.42 -9.88 4.00
N GLU A 148 -3.96 -11.10 3.76
CA GLU A 148 -4.71 -12.31 4.16
C GLU A 148 -4.84 -12.41 5.69
N MET A 149 -3.79 -12.02 6.44
CA MET A 149 -3.83 -11.95 7.90
C MET A 149 -4.97 -11.05 8.37
N TYR A 150 -5.10 -9.83 7.85
CA TYR A 150 -6.17 -8.91 8.23
C TYR A 150 -7.57 -9.42 7.85
N GLU A 151 -7.71 -10.06 6.68
CA GLU A 151 -8.98 -10.69 6.27
C GLU A 151 -9.38 -11.82 7.23
N LEU A 152 -8.41 -12.62 7.68
CA LEU A 152 -8.64 -13.69 8.65
C LEU A 152 -8.93 -13.16 10.04
N ASP A 153 -8.26 -12.10 10.46
CA ASP A 153 -8.49 -11.47 11.76
C ASP A 153 -9.90 -10.88 11.86
N ALA A 154 -10.33 -10.12 10.84
CA ALA A 154 -11.69 -9.57 10.77
C ALA A 154 -12.74 -10.69 10.89
N ARG A 155 -12.55 -11.79 10.15
CA ARG A 155 -13.44 -12.96 10.22
C ARG A 155 -13.36 -13.68 11.56
N GLY A 156 -12.16 -13.89 12.10
CA GLY A 156 -11.94 -14.57 13.38
C GLY A 156 -12.58 -13.83 14.55
N VAL A 157 -12.48 -12.50 14.58
CA VAL A 157 -13.15 -11.67 15.60
C VAL A 157 -14.67 -11.69 15.44
N ARG A 158 -15.15 -11.57 14.20
CA ARG A 158 -16.59 -11.60 13.88
C ARG A 158 -17.26 -12.92 14.24
N ASP A 159 -16.62 -14.03 13.85
CA ASP A 159 -17.18 -15.37 13.99
C ASP A 159 -16.77 -16.04 15.31
N LYS A 160 -15.94 -15.37 16.13
CA LYS A 160 -15.33 -15.90 17.35
C LYS A 160 -14.56 -17.21 17.10
N ASP A 161 -13.89 -17.29 15.95
CA ASP A 161 -13.15 -18.46 15.49
C ASP A 161 -11.65 -18.32 15.81
N SER A 162 -11.19 -19.04 16.83
CA SER A 162 -9.80 -19.04 17.25
C SER A 162 -8.85 -19.66 16.21
N ALA A 163 -9.33 -20.57 15.36
CA ALA A 163 -8.49 -21.18 14.33
C ALA A 163 -8.14 -20.18 13.23
N LEU A 164 -9.07 -19.28 12.88
CA LEU A 164 -8.79 -18.16 11.97
C LEU A 164 -7.75 -17.21 12.58
N LEU A 165 -7.88 -16.87 13.87
CA LEU A 165 -6.94 -16.00 14.60
C LEU A 165 -5.55 -16.64 14.76
N ASP A 166 -5.47 -17.97 14.94
CA ASP A 166 -4.20 -18.70 14.97
C ASP A 166 -3.52 -18.65 13.59
N ARG A 167 -4.28 -18.83 12.52
CA ARG A 167 -3.76 -18.73 11.15
C ARG A 167 -3.32 -17.30 10.80
N ALA A 168 -4.06 -16.29 11.22
CA ALA A 168 -3.69 -14.89 11.05
C ALA A 168 -2.32 -14.58 11.71
N ARG A 169 -2.12 -15.01 12.96
CA ARG A 169 -0.82 -14.88 13.67
C ARG A 169 0.34 -15.57 12.96
N LYS A 170 0.09 -16.74 12.35
CA LYS A 170 1.10 -17.43 11.54
C LYS A 170 1.48 -16.60 10.31
N LEU A 171 0.49 -16.05 9.60
CA LEU A 171 0.73 -15.19 8.43
C LEU A 171 1.47 -13.91 8.80
N ASP A 172 1.18 -13.29 9.94
CA ASP A 172 1.93 -12.12 10.42
C ASP A 172 3.42 -12.45 10.60
N SER A 173 3.71 -13.58 11.25
CA SER A 173 5.11 -14.02 11.45
C SER A 173 5.83 -14.30 10.13
N GLU A 174 5.15 -14.94 9.18
CA GLU A 174 5.69 -15.21 7.84
C GLU A 174 5.86 -13.92 7.02
N ALA A 175 4.93 -12.97 7.12
CA ALA A 175 5.01 -11.69 6.43
C ALA A 175 6.19 -10.85 6.93
N VAL A 176 6.40 -10.79 8.25
CA VAL A 176 7.54 -10.12 8.86
C VAL A 176 8.86 -10.73 8.39
N ALA A 177 8.94 -12.07 8.30
CA ALA A 177 10.13 -12.75 7.79
C ALA A 177 10.41 -12.36 6.32
N ASP A 178 9.40 -12.50 5.45
CA ASP A 178 9.54 -12.19 4.03
C ASP A 178 9.97 -10.73 3.79
N VAL A 179 9.32 -9.76 4.45
CA VAL A 179 9.65 -8.33 4.27
C VAL A 179 11.05 -8.02 4.80
N ASN A 180 11.43 -8.57 5.96
CA ASN A 180 12.78 -8.37 6.50
C ASN A 180 13.85 -8.94 5.57
N ASP A 181 13.66 -10.17 5.09
CA ASP A 181 14.59 -10.81 4.17
C ASP A 181 14.72 -10.02 2.87
N GLY A 182 13.59 -9.56 2.30
CA GLY A 182 13.58 -8.71 1.11
C GLY A 182 14.30 -7.38 1.31
N ILE A 183 14.07 -6.69 2.43
CA ILE A 183 14.74 -5.42 2.74
C ILE A 183 16.22 -5.61 3.02
N SER A 184 16.60 -6.66 3.74
CA SER A 184 18.00 -7.03 3.95
C SER A 184 18.72 -7.28 2.64
N GLU A 185 18.07 -7.98 1.70
CA GLU A 185 18.65 -8.28 0.40
C GLU A 185 18.78 -7.03 -0.49
N ILE A 186 17.78 -6.14 -0.52
CA ILE A 186 17.89 -4.84 -1.19
C ILE A 186 19.08 -4.04 -0.65
N ASN A 187 19.23 -3.97 0.68
CA ASN A 187 20.34 -3.25 1.29
C ASN A 187 21.70 -3.91 0.99
N ARG A 188 21.76 -5.24 0.85
CA ARG A 188 22.98 -5.94 0.45
C ARG A 188 23.35 -5.66 -1.00
N LEU A 189 22.38 -5.64 -1.90
CA LEU A 189 22.60 -5.44 -3.35
C LEU A 189 22.91 -3.98 -3.71
N LYS A 190 22.48 -3.02 -2.88
CA LYS A 190 22.78 -1.60 -3.04
C LYS A 190 24.24 -1.24 -2.68
N ASN A 191 24.87 -1.99 -1.78
CA ASN A 191 26.20 -1.72 -1.22
C ASN A 191 27.29 -2.56 -1.88
#